data_AF-A0A4C1WDY8-F1
#
_entry.id   AF-A0A4C1WDY8-F1
#
_cell.length_a   1.000
_cell.length_b   1.000
_cell.length_c   1.000
_cell.angle_alpha   90.00
_cell.angle_beta   90.00
_cell.angle_gamma   90.00
#
_symmetry.space_group_name_H-M   'P 1'
#
loop_
_entity.id
_entity.type
_entity.pdbx_description
1 polymer ?
#
loop_
_entity_poly.entity_id
_entity_poly.type
_entity_poly.pdbx_seq_one_letter_code
_entity_poly.pdbx_strand_id
1 'polypeptide(L)'
;MYMLPKAATAAYTYLITNPDNKVMWKNYHYYIEQPEVDQKEVIDLESLEFIVSYKLGKDSYQQKNWGETIAAMEEALNKYIHFENDCRFECEEHTHVDGSQHFINAVASNTEYILNCKQKCQDEVKQLSYSSGSEFIADVLNYLQISYYHLNKIEDGAKAVASYLLIYPNDEDMIENKKIYSSLINEDAFIVRNDIVNYVERDNSEKKLLEFIQSNNESYEVHS
;
A
#
# COMPACT_ATOMS: atom_id res chain seq x y z
N MET A 1 -23.16 -23.03 20.66
CA MET A 1 -23.03 -22.27 19.40
C MET A 1 -22.54 -20.89 19.75
N TYR A 2 -21.26 -20.58 19.51
CA TYR A 2 -20.60 -19.34 19.90
C TYR A 2 -21.07 -18.16 19.02
N MET A 3 -22.20 -17.55 19.36
CA MET A 3 -22.76 -16.42 18.58
C MET A 3 -22.14 -15.07 18.97
N LEU A 4 -21.76 -14.89 20.23
CA LEU A 4 -21.21 -13.62 20.72
C LEU A 4 -19.83 -13.28 20.14
N PRO A 5 -18.86 -14.21 19.99
CA PRO A 5 -17.59 -13.92 19.30
C PRO A 5 -17.78 -13.49 17.84
N LYS A 6 -18.71 -14.14 17.13
CA LYS A 6 -19.06 -13.76 15.75
C LYS A 6 -19.73 -12.38 15.69
N ALA A 7 -20.59 -12.07 16.66
CA ALA A 7 -21.23 -10.75 16.75
C ALA A 7 -20.21 -9.64 17.05
N ALA A 8 -19.24 -9.89 17.93
CA ALA A 8 -18.12 -8.98 18.20
C ALA A 8 -17.31 -8.71 16.93
N THR A 9 -16.92 -9.77 16.22
CA THR A 9 -16.16 -9.71 14.96
C THR A 9 -16.93 -8.95 13.87
N ALA A 10 -18.22 -9.25 13.67
CA ALA A 10 -19.04 -8.56 12.68
C ALA A 10 -19.25 -7.07 13.01
N ALA A 11 -19.47 -6.75 14.30
CA ALA A 11 -19.58 -5.37 14.75
C ALA A 11 -18.26 -4.59 14.58
N TYR A 12 -17.12 -5.23 14.87
CA TYR A 12 -15.79 -4.66 14.66
C TYR A 12 -15.54 -4.39 13.17
N THR A 13 -15.76 -5.38 12.31
CA THR A 13 -15.64 -5.27 10.85
C THR A 13 -16.44 -4.07 10.31
N TYR A 14 -17.72 -3.95 10.71
CA TYR A 14 -18.56 -2.82 10.29
C TYR A 14 -18.03 -1.46 10.76
N LEU A 15 -17.47 -1.39 11.98
CA LEU A 15 -16.94 -0.16 12.56
C LEU A 15 -15.66 0.34 11.86
N ILE A 16 -14.91 -0.53 11.17
CA ILE A 16 -13.73 -0.14 10.39
C ILE A 16 -14.12 0.84 9.28
N THR A 17 -15.21 0.59 8.57
CA THR A 17 -15.71 1.46 7.49
C THR A 17 -16.72 2.51 7.98
N ASN A 18 -17.24 2.37 9.21
CA ASN A 18 -18.26 3.26 9.78
C ASN A 18 -17.87 3.73 11.19
N PRO A 19 -16.72 4.42 11.37
CA PRO A 19 -16.18 4.74 12.69
C PRO A 19 -17.09 5.65 13.53
N ASP A 20 -17.97 6.43 12.91
CA ASP A 20 -18.88 7.34 13.60
C ASP A 20 -20.19 6.68 14.09
N ASN A 21 -20.41 5.39 13.80
CA ASN A 21 -21.65 4.71 14.19
C ASN A 21 -21.69 4.39 15.70
N LYS A 22 -22.25 5.33 16.47
CA LYS A 22 -22.39 5.22 17.94
C LYS A 22 -23.19 4.01 18.40
N VAL A 23 -24.17 3.55 17.62
CA VAL A 23 -24.98 2.36 17.97
C VAL A 23 -24.13 1.11 17.86
N MET A 24 -23.36 0.99 16.77
CA MET A 24 -22.51 -0.17 16.58
C MET A 24 -21.37 -0.22 17.60
N TRP A 25 -20.78 0.93 17.99
CA TRP A 25 -19.81 0.98 19.09
C TRP A 25 -20.38 0.44 20.40
N LYS A 26 -21.63 0.79 20.76
CA LYS A 26 -22.28 0.25 21.95
C LYS A 26 -22.46 -1.27 21.86
N ASN A 27 -22.88 -1.78 20.70
CA ASN A 27 -23.03 -3.22 20.48
C ASN A 27 -21.68 -3.93 20.58
N TYR A 28 -20.66 -3.39 19.92
CA TYR A 28 -19.30 -3.89 19.96
C TYR A 28 -18.77 -3.99 21.38
N HIS A 29 -18.83 -2.90 22.15
CA HIS A 29 -18.43 -2.88 23.56
C HIS A 29 -19.19 -3.92 24.39
N TYR A 30 -20.50 -4.03 24.21
CA TYR A 30 -21.29 -5.06 24.89
C TYR A 30 -20.79 -6.47 24.56
N TYR A 31 -20.45 -6.77 23.31
CA TYR A 31 -19.99 -8.12 22.92
C TYR A 31 -18.60 -8.44 23.48
N ILE A 32 -17.64 -7.52 23.41
CA ILE A 32 -16.25 -7.77 23.87
C ILE A 32 -16.09 -7.86 25.39
N GLU A 33 -17.10 -7.45 26.15
CA GLU A 33 -17.17 -7.60 27.61
C GLU A 33 -17.69 -8.98 28.04
N GLN A 34 -18.21 -9.80 27.11
CA GLN A 34 -18.76 -11.11 27.45
C GLN A 34 -17.63 -12.12 27.73
N PRO A 35 -17.76 -12.98 28.78
CA PRO A 35 -16.68 -13.91 29.18
C PRO A 35 -16.25 -14.91 28.11
N GLU A 36 -17.14 -15.21 27.16
CA GLU A 36 -16.91 -16.13 26.05
C GLU A 36 -16.25 -15.49 24.82
N VAL A 37 -15.99 -14.18 24.85
CA VAL A 37 -15.33 -13.45 23.76
C VAL A 37 -13.89 -13.16 24.14
N ASP A 38 -12.95 -13.84 23.49
CA ASP A 38 -11.55 -13.43 23.52
C ASP A 38 -11.38 -12.23 22.59
N GLN A 39 -11.04 -11.08 23.16
CA GLN A 39 -10.81 -9.84 22.40
C GLN A 39 -9.68 -10.00 21.37
N LYS A 40 -8.76 -10.94 21.57
CA LYS A 40 -7.67 -11.23 20.62
C LYS A 40 -8.15 -11.95 19.37
N GLU A 41 -9.30 -12.62 19.43
CA GLU A 41 -9.91 -13.33 18.30
C GLU A 41 -10.92 -12.46 17.53
N VAL A 42 -11.20 -11.25 18.03
CA VAL A 42 -12.04 -10.26 17.35
C VAL A 42 -11.22 -9.58 16.27
N ILE A 43 -11.52 -9.91 15.02
CA ILE A 43 -10.78 -9.43 13.85
C ILE A 43 -11.68 -8.70 12.88
N ASP A 44 -11.07 -7.90 12.02
CA ASP A 44 -11.72 -7.34 10.84
C ASP A 44 -11.75 -8.42 9.75
N LEU A 45 -12.94 -8.93 9.41
CA LEU A 45 -13.10 -9.97 8.40
C LEU A 45 -12.94 -9.45 6.97
N GLU A 46 -12.98 -8.14 6.78
CA GLU A 46 -12.81 -7.48 5.48
C GLU A 46 -11.39 -6.89 5.35
N SER A 47 -10.50 -7.14 6.31
CA SER A 47 -9.14 -6.63 6.26
C SER A 47 -8.34 -7.25 5.13
N LEU A 48 -7.74 -6.38 4.32
CA LEU A 48 -6.80 -6.80 3.28
C LEU A 48 -5.55 -7.40 3.91
N GLU A 49 -5.05 -8.50 3.35
CA GLU A 49 -3.98 -9.26 3.99
C GLU A 49 -2.68 -8.46 4.18
N PHE A 50 -2.39 -7.50 3.28
CA PHE A 50 -1.23 -6.63 3.43
C PHE A 50 -1.37 -5.68 4.63
N ILE A 51 -2.60 -5.23 4.95
CA ILE A 51 -2.89 -4.39 6.12
C ILE A 51 -2.63 -5.17 7.40
N VAL A 52 -3.06 -6.44 7.46
CA VAL A 52 -2.83 -7.33 8.61
C VAL A 52 -1.32 -7.50 8.85
N SER A 53 -0.58 -7.82 7.78
CA SER A 53 0.86 -8.04 7.85
C SER A 53 1.61 -6.77 8.25
N TYR A 54 1.20 -5.61 7.70
CA TYR A 54 1.78 -4.31 8.05
C TYR A 54 1.56 -3.95 9.53
N LYS A 55 0.34 -4.13 10.05
CA LYS A 55 0.02 -3.90 11.48
C LYS A 55 0.88 -4.79 12.39
N LEU A 56 0.99 -6.08 12.07
CA LEU A 56 1.86 -7.02 12.78
C LEU A 56 3.33 -6.55 12.79
N GLY A 57 3.83 -6.08 11.64
CA GLY A 57 5.19 -5.56 11.52
C GLY A 57 5.44 -4.34 12.41
N LYS A 58 4.48 -3.40 12.49
CA LYS A 58 4.57 -2.23 13.38
C LYS A 58 4.56 -2.63 14.85
N ASP A 59 3.66 -3.52 15.25
CA ASP A 59 3.56 -3.99 16.63
C ASP A 59 4.85 -4.71 17.05
N SER A 60 5.43 -5.50 16.15
CA SER A 60 6.72 -6.17 16.35
C SER A 60 7.87 -5.19 16.44
N TYR A 61 7.84 -4.13 15.63
CA TYR A 61 8.86 -3.08 15.64
C TYR A 61 8.87 -2.32 16.97
N GLN A 62 7.68 -1.98 17.49
CA GLN A 62 7.54 -1.36 18.81
C GLN A 62 8.10 -2.23 19.94
N GLN A 63 7.97 -3.55 19.79
CA GLN A 63 8.54 -4.54 20.72
C GLN A 63 10.03 -4.83 20.47
N LYS A 64 10.66 -4.18 19.48
CA LYS A 64 12.04 -4.42 19.04
C LYS A 64 12.30 -5.87 18.63
N ASN A 65 11.25 -6.57 18.19
CA ASN A 65 11.39 -7.90 17.61
C ASN A 65 11.74 -7.76 16.12
N TRP A 66 12.99 -7.43 15.85
CA TRP A 66 13.46 -7.11 14.50
C TRP A 66 13.27 -8.24 13.49
N GLY A 67 13.37 -9.50 13.94
CA GLY A 67 13.15 -10.67 13.09
C GLY A 67 11.71 -10.76 12.60
N GLU A 68 10.75 -10.58 13.51
CA GLU A 68 9.33 -10.58 13.19
C GLU A 68 8.94 -9.33 12.38
N THR A 69 9.50 -8.16 12.70
CA THR A 69 9.29 -6.96 11.89
C THR A 69 9.72 -7.19 10.44
N ILE A 70 10.90 -7.78 10.21
CA ILE A 70 11.35 -8.08 8.84
C ILE A 70 10.37 -9.04 8.14
N ALA A 71 10.01 -10.14 8.79
CA ALA A 71 9.11 -11.13 8.21
C ALA A 71 7.76 -10.50 7.82
N ALA A 72 7.14 -9.78 8.74
CA ALA A 72 5.84 -9.16 8.54
C ALA A 72 5.86 -8.00 7.54
N MET A 73 6.94 -7.21 7.49
CA MET A 73 7.09 -6.11 6.53
C MET A 73 7.37 -6.59 5.10
N GLU A 74 8.20 -7.62 4.92
CA GLU A 74 8.37 -8.25 3.59
C GLU A 74 7.07 -8.89 3.12
N GLU A 75 6.32 -9.54 4.02
CA GLU A 75 5.00 -10.11 3.71
C GLU A 75 3.98 -9.02 3.34
N ALA A 76 3.97 -7.91 4.07
CA ALA A 76 3.11 -6.75 3.76
C ALA A 76 3.42 -6.18 2.37
N LEU A 77 4.69 -5.98 2.04
CA LEU A 77 5.12 -5.49 0.72
C LEU A 77 4.69 -6.45 -0.39
N ASN A 78 4.95 -7.74 -0.23
CA ASN A 78 4.61 -8.75 -1.22
C ASN A 78 3.09 -8.83 -1.46
N LYS A 79 2.30 -8.89 -0.39
CA LYS A 79 0.84 -8.93 -0.45
C LYS A 79 0.24 -7.66 -1.03
N TYR A 80 0.82 -6.50 -0.74
CA TYR A 80 0.35 -5.24 -1.31
C TYR A 80 0.55 -5.21 -2.83
N ILE A 81 1.74 -5.57 -3.31
CA ILE A 81 2.03 -5.63 -4.75
C ILE A 81 1.12 -6.65 -5.44
N HIS A 82 0.86 -7.81 -4.81
CA HIS A 82 -0.05 -8.80 -5.36
C HIS A 82 -1.49 -8.29 -5.41
N PHE A 83 -2.00 -7.75 -4.31
CA PHE A 83 -3.33 -7.13 -4.23
C PHE A 83 -3.53 -6.06 -5.31
N GLU A 84 -2.57 -5.15 -5.47
CA GLU A 84 -2.66 -4.09 -6.47
C GLU A 84 -2.67 -4.68 -7.88
N ASN A 85 -1.82 -5.67 -8.18
CA ASN A 85 -1.78 -6.31 -9.49
C ASN A 85 -3.09 -7.05 -9.83
N ASP A 86 -3.68 -7.74 -8.85
CA ASP A 86 -4.96 -8.43 -9.04
C ASP A 86 -6.08 -7.43 -9.32
N CYS A 87 -6.18 -6.35 -8.54
CA CYS A 87 -7.13 -5.27 -8.83
C CYS A 87 -6.93 -4.68 -10.23
N ARG A 88 -5.67 -4.49 -10.65
CA ARG A 88 -5.34 -3.91 -11.96
C ARG A 88 -5.69 -4.84 -13.12
N PHE A 89 -5.67 -6.15 -12.91
CA PHE A 89 -6.09 -7.14 -13.89
C PHE A 89 -7.60 -7.01 -14.18
N GLU A 90 -8.42 -6.84 -13.13
CA GLU A 90 -9.88 -6.65 -13.25
C GLU A 90 -10.28 -5.39 -14.03
N CYS A 91 -9.42 -4.36 -14.04
CA CYS A 91 -9.62 -3.15 -14.84
C CYS A 91 -9.60 -3.40 -16.36
N GLU A 92 -8.99 -4.48 -16.83
CA GLU A 92 -8.90 -4.79 -18.27
C GLU A 92 -10.12 -5.58 -18.78
N GLU A 93 -10.91 -6.17 -17.89
CA GLU A 93 -12.12 -6.92 -18.25
C GLU A 93 -13.25 -6.01 -18.73
N HIS A 94 -13.24 -4.74 -18.29
CA HIS A 94 -14.29 -3.77 -18.55
C HIS A 94 -13.89 -2.85 -19.71
N THR A 95 -14.55 -2.99 -20.86
CA THR A 95 -14.37 -2.05 -21.99
C THR A 95 -15.27 -0.84 -21.81
N HIS A 96 -14.67 0.35 -21.87
CA HIS A 96 -15.41 1.60 -21.97
C HIS A 96 -15.73 1.89 -23.44
N VAL A 97 -16.99 1.66 -23.82
CA VAL A 97 -17.47 2.04 -25.14
C VAL A 97 -17.91 3.50 -25.10
N ASP A 98 -16.98 4.38 -25.43
CA ASP A 98 -17.28 5.76 -25.83
C ASP A 98 -18.14 5.71 -27.11
N GLY A 99 -19.27 6.42 -27.11
CA GLY A 99 -20.17 6.54 -28.27
C GLY A 99 -19.58 7.32 -29.46
N SER A 100 -18.29 7.67 -29.41
CA SER A 100 -17.53 8.31 -30.47
C SER A 100 -17.59 7.54 -31.80
N GLN A 101 -17.82 8.27 -32.88
CA GLN A 101 -17.77 7.74 -34.24
C GLN A 101 -16.34 7.60 -34.78
N HIS A 102 -15.33 8.12 -34.07
CA HIS A 102 -13.93 8.08 -34.46
C HIS A 102 -13.15 7.09 -33.60
N PHE A 103 -12.59 6.06 -34.27
CA PHE A 103 -11.84 4.99 -33.62
C PHE A 103 -10.70 5.48 -32.71
N ILE A 104 -9.93 6.49 -33.14
CA ILE A 104 -8.81 7.03 -32.34
C ILE A 104 -9.31 7.60 -31.01
N ASN A 105 -10.42 8.33 -31.04
CA ASN A 105 -11.02 8.92 -29.83
C ASN A 105 -11.56 7.81 -28.92
N ALA A 106 -12.24 6.81 -29.47
CA ALA A 106 -12.74 5.67 -28.68
C ALA A 106 -11.60 4.90 -27.99
N VAL A 107 -10.46 4.70 -28.67
CA VAL A 107 -9.27 4.08 -28.09
C VAL A 107 -8.65 4.95 -27.00
N ALA A 108 -8.53 6.27 -27.22
CA ALA A 108 -8.00 7.19 -26.22
C ALA A 108 -8.87 7.22 -24.95
N SER A 109 -10.18 7.37 -25.10
CA SER A 109 -11.16 7.35 -24.01
C SER A 109 -11.12 6.03 -23.22
N ASN A 110 -11.07 4.89 -23.91
CA ASN A 110 -10.94 3.59 -23.24
C ASN A 110 -9.60 3.42 -22.52
N THR A 111 -8.51 3.92 -23.10
CA THR A 111 -7.18 3.90 -22.47
C THR A 111 -7.17 4.74 -21.20
N GLU A 112 -7.73 5.95 -21.24
CA GLU A 112 -7.88 6.82 -20.08
C GLU A 112 -8.72 6.15 -18.98
N TYR A 113 -9.84 5.51 -19.34
CA TYR A 113 -10.68 4.77 -18.40
C TYR A 113 -9.92 3.66 -17.68
N ILE A 114 -9.21 2.80 -18.43
CA ILE A 114 -8.44 1.68 -17.87
C ILE A 114 -7.31 2.20 -16.97
N LEU A 115 -6.58 3.23 -17.40
CA LEU A 115 -5.49 3.82 -16.61
C LEU A 115 -6.00 4.42 -15.29
N ASN A 116 -7.11 5.15 -15.34
CA ASN A 116 -7.74 5.69 -14.13
C ASN A 116 -8.19 4.58 -13.18
N CYS A 117 -8.77 3.49 -13.70
CA CYS A 117 -9.12 2.32 -12.88
C CYS A 117 -7.88 1.72 -12.20
N LYS A 118 -6.82 1.47 -12.97
CA LYS A 118 -5.57 0.88 -12.47
C LYS A 118 -4.89 1.73 -11.40
N GLN A 119 -4.90 3.05 -11.55
CA GLN A 119 -4.34 3.97 -10.57
C GLN A 119 -5.15 3.99 -9.26
N LYS A 120 -6.48 3.82 -9.34
CA LYS A 120 -7.34 3.70 -8.15
C LYS A 120 -7.11 2.43 -7.34
N CYS A 121 -6.52 1.38 -7.91
CA CYS A 121 -6.20 0.16 -7.16
C CYS A 121 -5.24 0.41 -5.98
N GLN A 122 -4.47 1.50 -6.01
CA GLN A 122 -3.61 1.88 -4.90
C GLN A 122 -4.38 2.47 -3.71
N ASP A 123 -5.64 2.90 -3.89
CA ASP A 123 -6.39 3.68 -2.91
C ASP A 123 -6.66 2.94 -1.58
N GLU A 124 -6.57 1.62 -1.56
CA GLU A 124 -6.76 0.84 -0.33
C GLU A 124 -5.73 1.16 0.76
N VAL A 125 -4.56 1.70 0.38
CA VAL A 125 -3.57 2.19 1.36
C VAL A 125 -4.07 3.40 2.17
N LYS A 126 -5.14 4.07 1.74
CA LYS A 126 -5.78 5.17 2.50
C LYS A 126 -6.35 4.67 3.83
N GLN A 127 -6.71 3.40 3.93
CA GLN A 127 -7.12 2.79 5.22
C GLN A 127 -5.99 2.83 6.27
N LEU A 128 -4.74 2.91 5.82
CA LEU A 128 -3.55 3.07 6.64
C LEU A 128 -3.09 4.53 6.74
N SER A 129 -3.90 5.48 6.25
CA SER A 129 -3.59 6.91 6.17
C SER A 129 -2.46 7.29 5.20
N TYR A 130 -2.14 6.44 4.23
CA TYR A 130 -1.24 6.79 3.13
C TYR A 130 -2.00 7.37 1.95
N SER A 131 -1.38 8.34 1.27
CA SER A 131 -1.94 9.00 0.09
C SER A 131 -1.67 8.25 -1.21
N SER A 132 -0.67 7.36 -1.24
CA SER A 132 -0.29 6.59 -2.42
C SER A 132 0.39 5.27 -2.05
N GLY A 133 0.41 4.32 -2.99
CA GLY A 133 1.15 3.08 -2.79
C GLY A 133 2.65 3.27 -2.65
N SER A 134 3.22 4.25 -3.35
CA SER A 134 4.63 4.65 -3.21
C SER A 134 4.95 5.10 -1.78
N GLU A 135 4.05 5.86 -1.14
CA GLU A 135 4.22 6.29 0.25
C GLU A 135 4.19 5.10 1.22
N PHE A 136 3.22 4.19 1.03
CA PHE A 136 3.14 2.94 1.82
C PHE A 136 4.40 2.09 1.67
N ILE A 137 4.85 1.86 0.43
CA ILE A 137 6.06 1.07 0.14
C ILE A 137 7.30 1.71 0.78
N ALA A 138 7.45 3.03 0.69
CA ALA A 138 8.57 3.73 1.31
C ALA A 138 8.59 3.54 2.83
N ASP A 139 7.43 3.66 3.50
CA ASP A 139 7.36 3.43 4.95
C ASP A 139 7.73 1.98 5.32
N VAL A 140 7.26 0.99 4.55
CA VAL A 140 7.67 -0.42 4.72
C VAL A 140 9.19 -0.58 4.57
N LEU A 141 9.79 0.03 3.55
CA LEU A 141 11.25 0.01 3.33
C LEU A 141 12.01 0.67 4.50
N ASN A 142 11.44 1.71 5.12
CA ASN A 142 12.03 2.36 6.29
C ASN A 142 12.02 1.43 7.52
N TYR A 143 10.93 0.70 7.78
CA TYR A 143 10.92 -0.33 8.83
C TYR A 143 11.93 -1.45 8.56
N LEU A 144 12.02 -1.88 7.30
CA LEU A 144 12.95 -2.92 6.87
C LEU A 144 14.40 -2.51 7.11
N GLN A 145 14.81 -1.31 6.66
CA GLN A 145 16.21 -0.90 6.83
C GLN A 145 16.60 -0.84 8.31
N ILE A 146 15.77 -0.26 9.19
CA ILE A 146 16.09 -0.19 10.63
C ILE A 146 16.21 -1.59 11.24
N SER A 147 15.30 -2.49 10.87
CA SER A 147 15.28 -3.85 11.41
C SER A 147 16.47 -4.68 10.89
N TYR A 148 16.83 -4.51 9.62
CA TYR A 148 18.02 -5.13 9.03
C TYR A 148 19.30 -4.65 9.71
N TYR A 149 19.42 -3.35 10.00
CA TYR A 149 20.54 -2.79 10.76
C TYR A 149 20.69 -3.47 12.12
N HIS A 150 19.61 -3.60 12.88
CA HIS A 150 19.64 -4.19 14.22
C HIS A 150 19.97 -5.69 14.24
N LEU A 151 19.77 -6.40 13.13
CA LEU A 151 20.20 -7.80 12.97
C LEU A 151 21.54 -7.95 12.24
N ASN A 152 22.28 -6.87 12.04
CA ASN A 152 23.56 -6.86 11.32
C ASN A 152 23.45 -7.40 9.87
N LYS A 153 22.28 -7.23 9.24
CA LYS A 153 22.01 -7.57 7.84
C LYS A 153 22.25 -6.34 6.97
N ILE A 154 23.48 -5.82 6.98
CA ILE A 154 23.83 -4.51 6.43
C ILE A 154 23.55 -4.39 4.93
N GLU A 155 23.84 -5.44 4.15
CA GLU A 155 23.54 -5.47 2.71
C GLU A 155 22.04 -5.32 2.40
N ASP A 156 21.18 -6.02 3.15
CA ASP A 156 19.73 -5.96 2.94
C ASP A 156 19.18 -4.58 3.36
N GLY A 157 19.70 -4.03 4.45
CA GLY A 157 19.42 -2.65 4.84
C GLY A 157 19.84 -1.62 3.78
N ALA A 158 21.03 -1.78 3.18
CA ALA A 158 21.51 -0.90 2.12
C ALA A 158 20.62 -0.96 0.86
N LYS A 159 20.13 -2.15 0.48
CA LYS A 159 19.14 -2.31 -0.59
C LYS A 159 17.82 -1.60 -0.27
N ALA A 160 17.33 -1.72 0.97
CA ALA A 160 16.12 -1.04 1.41
C ALA A 160 16.27 0.50 1.39
N VAL A 161 17.42 1.03 1.84
CA VAL A 161 17.76 2.46 1.73
C VAL A 161 17.80 2.92 0.28
N ALA A 162 18.46 2.17 -0.61
CA ALA A 162 18.53 2.49 -2.04
C ALA A 162 17.14 2.50 -2.68
N SER A 163 16.31 1.51 -2.36
CA SER A 163 14.92 1.42 -2.81
C SER A 163 14.04 2.55 -2.29
N TYR A 164 14.21 2.97 -1.03
CA TYR A 164 13.49 4.11 -0.49
C TYR A 164 13.84 5.39 -1.26
N LEU A 165 15.14 5.64 -1.48
CA LEU A 165 15.63 6.84 -2.16
C LEU A 165 15.29 6.87 -3.66
N LEU A 166 14.92 5.73 -4.27
CA LEU A 166 14.30 5.74 -5.60
C LEU A 166 12.93 6.44 -5.58
N ILE A 167 12.16 6.25 -4.49
CA ILE A 167 10.81 6.83 -4.33
C ILE A 167 10.91 8.28 -3.85
N TYR A 168 11.69 8.53 -2.81
CA TYR A 168 11.87 9.85 -2.20
C TYR A 168 13.36 10.26 -2.21
N PRO A 169 13.89 10.74 -3.36
CA PRO A 169 15.32 11.02 -3.51
C PRO A 169 15.85 12.19 -2.68
N ASN A 170 14.95 13.02 -2.16
CA ASN A 170 15.28 14.24 -1.40
C ASN A 170 14.94 14.12 0.10
N ASP A 171 14.60 12.93 0.59
CA ASP A 171 14.31 12.69 2.00
C ASP A 171 15.59 12.81 2.84
N GLU A 172 15.68 13.86 3.67
CA GLU A 172 16.89 14.20 4.42
C GLU A 172 17.29 13.10 5.42
N ASP A 173 16.30 12.50 6.10
CA ASP A 173 16.53 11.46 7.10
C ASP A 173 17.09 10.19 6.44
N MET A 174 16.53 9.77 5.31
CA MET A 174 17.03 8.61 4.59
C MET A 174 18.38 8.86 3.91
N ILE A 175 18.65 10.09 3.47
CA ILE A 175 19.98 10.48 2.97
C ILE A 175 21.01 10.37 4.10
N GLU A 176 20.69 10.79 5.32
CA GLU A 176 21.59 10.62 6.47
C GLU A 176 21.77 9.15 6.84
N ASN A 177 20.69 8.36 6.82
CA ASN A 177 20.78 6.91 7.01
C ASN A 177 21.71 6.28 5.97
N LYS A 178 21.61 6.68 4.69
CA LYS A 178 22.54 6.21 3.65
C LYS A 178 24.00 6.46 4.03
N LYS A 179 24.35 7.64 4.57
CA LYS A 179 25.72 7.93 5.03
C LYS A 179 26.18 6.99 6.15
N ILE A 180 25.28 6.64 7.08
CA ILE A 180 25.55 5.66 8.13
C ILE A 180 25.90 4.30 7.49
N TYR A 181 25.06 3.82 6.56
CA TYR A 181 25.33 2.56 5.85
C TYR A 181 26.62 2.61 5.02
N SER A 182 26.91 3.70 4.32
CA SER A 182 28.15 3.87 3.54
C SER A 182 29.42 3.84 4.40
N SER A 183 29.32 4.02 5.73
CA SER A 183 30.45 3.81 6.65
C SER A 183 30.67 2.34 7.02
N LEU A 184 29.69 1.48 6.75
CA LEU A 184 29.66 0.06 7.10
C LEU A 184 29.83 -0.86 5.90
N ILE A 185 29.45 -0.38 4.70
CA ILE A 185 29.50 -1.15 3.46
C ILE A 185 29.87 -0.29 2.26
N ASN A 186 30.39 -0.94 1.22
CA ASN A 186 30.76 -0.30 -0.03
C ASN A 186 29.52 0.19 -0.81
N GLU A 187 29.73 1.20 -1.67
CA GLU A 187 28.67 1.84 -2.45
C GLU A 187 27.96 0.87 -3.45
N ASP A 188 28.62 -0.20 -3.88
CA ASP A 188 28.06 -1.22 -4.78
C ASP A 188 26.98 -2.10 -4.13
N ALA A 189 26.85 -2.06 -2.80
CA ALA A 189 25.78 -2.76 -2.08
C ALA A 189 24.42 -2.03 -2.13
N PHE A 190 24.40 -0.75 -2.52
CA PHE A 190 23.17 0.05 -2.63
C PHE A 190 22.43 -0.25 -3.93
N ILE A 191 21.94 -1.48 -4.05
CA ILE A 191 21.21 -1.96 -5.22
C ILE A 191 19.72 -1.81 -4.94
N VAL A 192 19.02 -1.08 -5.80
CA VAL A 192 17.56 -0.96 -5.74
C VAL A 192 16.94 -2.33 -6.03
N ARG A 193 16.01 -2.76 -5.18
CA ARG A 193 15.25 -3.99 -5.40
C ARG A 193 14.38 -3.89 -6.67
N ASN A 194 14.35 -4.98 -7.44
CA ASN A 194 13.68 -5.02 -8.74
C ASN A 194 12.15 -4.87 -8.66
N ASP A 195 11.52 -5.41 -7.62
CA ASP A 195 10.10 -5.22 -7.33
C ASP A 195 9.73 -3.73 -7.18
N ILE A 196 10.59 -2.96 -6.51
CA ILE A 196 10.41 -1.51 -6.32
C ILE A 196 10.65 -0.74 -7.61
N VAL A 197 11.69 -1.09 -8.39
CA VAL A 197 11.93 -0.50 -9.72
C VAL A 197 10.69 -0.65 -10.60
N ASN A 198 10.19 -1.89 -10.74
CA ASN A 198 9.04 -2.19 -11.59
C ASN A 198 7.79 -1.42 -11.14
N TYR A 199 7.55 -1.35 -9.83
CA TYR A 199 6.41 -0.61 -9.27
C TYR A 199 6.51 0.88 -9.63
N VAL A 200 7.64 1.52 -9.31
CA VAL A 200 7.83 2.98 -9.45
C VAL A 200 7.85 3.40 -10.91
N GLU A 201 8.53 2.64 -11.78
CA GLU A 201 8.58 2.95 -13.22
C GLU A 201 7.20 2.88 -13.86
N ARG A 202 6.43 1.82 -13.55
CA ARG A 202 5.06 1.64 -14.03
C ARG A 202 4.16 2.76 -13.52
N ASP A 203 4.13 3.01 -12.21
CA ASP A 203 3.29 4.02 -11.57
C ASP A 203 3.56 5.43 -12.15
N ASN A 204 4.82 5.82 -12.25
CA ASN A 204 5.20 7.11 -12.82
C ASN A 204 4.84 7.24 -14.31
N SER A 205 5.00 6.17 -15.08
CA SER A 205 4.68 6.20 -16.52
C SER A 205 3.18 6.34 -16.76
N GLU A 206 2.35 5.68 -15.94
CA GLU A 206 0.89 5.78 -16.01
C GLU A 206 0.38 7.16 -15.62
N LYS A 207 0.91 7.74 -14.54
CA LYS A 207 0.57 9.11 -14.12
C LYS A 207 0.92 10.14 -15.19
N LYS A 208 2.13 10.05 -15.77
CA LYS A 208 2.54 10.93 -16.88
C LYS A 208 1.62 10.80 -18.11
N LEU A 209 1.18 9.58 -18.41
CA LEU A 209 0.27 9.36 -19.53
C LEU A 209 -1.13 9.93 -19.26
N LEU A 210 -1.65 9.77 -18.04
CA LEU A 210 -2.92 10.39 -17.63
C LEU A 210 -2.84 11.92 -17.69
N GLU A 211 -1.78 12.53 -17.16
CA GLU A 211 -1.55 13.98 -17.25
C GLU A 211 -1.49 14.46 -18.71
N PHE A 212 -0.83 13.70 -19.58
CA PHE A 212 -0.77 13.99 -21.01
C PHE A 212 -2.16 13.92 -21.67
N ILE A 213 -2.98 12.91 -21.35
CA ILE A 213 -4.33 12.79 -21.90
C ILE A 213 -5.20 13.98 -21.43
N GLN A 214 -5.18 14.28 -20.13
CA GLN A 214 -5.99 15.34 -19.53
C GLN A 214 -5.65 16.73 -20.10
N SER A 215 -4.35 17.06 -20.18
CA SER A 215 -3.89 18.34 -20.75
C SER A 215 -4.27 18.54 -22.22
N ASN A 216 -4.35 17.46 -23.00
CA ASN A 216 -4.80 17.56 -24.40
C ASN A 216 -6.33 17.65 -24.50
N ASN A 217 -7.09 16.97 -23.65
CA ASN A 217 -8.56 17.09 -23.63
C ASN A 217 -9.02 18.53 -23.34
N GLU A 218 -8.37 19.23 -22.40
CA GLU A 218 -8.63 20.66 -22.10
C GLU A 218 -8.38 21.58 -23.32
N SER A 219 -7.40 21.24 -24.16
CA SER A 219 -7.09 22.04 -25.37
C SER A 219 -8.12 21.89 -26.50
N TYR A 220 -8.91 20.80 -26.52
CA TYR A 220 -9.99 20.62 -27.48
C TYR A 220 -11.30 21.34 -27.09
N GLU A 221 -11.57 21.50 -25.79
CA GLU A 221 -12.73 22.26 -25.30
C GLU A 221 -12.59 23.78 -25.51
N VAL A 222 -11.36 24.31 -25.62
CA VAL A 222 -11.10 25.74 -25.89
C VAL A 222 -11.26 26.10 -27.37
N HIS A 223 -11.35 25.10 -28.26
CA HIS A 223 -11.41 25.27 -29.71
C HIS A 223 -12.70 24.71 -30.36
N SER A 224 -13.70 24.34 -29.56
CA SER A 224 -15.05 23.97 -29.99
C SER A 224 -16.10 25.01 -29.58
#